data_AF-A0A2G1LR47-F1
#
_entry.id   AF-A0A2G1LR47-F1
#
_cell.length_a   1.000
_cell.length_b   1.000
_cell.length_c   1.000
_cell.angle_alpha   90.00
_cell.angle_beta   90.00
_cell.angle_gamma   90.00
#
_symmetry.space_group_name_H-M   'P 1'
#
loop_
_entity.id
_entity.type
_entity.pdbx_description
1 polymer ?
#
loop_
_entity_poly.entity_id
_entity_poly.type
_entity_poly.pdbx_seq_one_letter_code
_entity_poly.pdbx_strand_id
1 'polypeptide(L)'
;MLRRTKRALGPLYRDAVQLFEPMETLGLAEGVENALSASLLLSIPVWASLGAERFDRIDIPSRIKRLILLADNDHAGRRAVNKALQSYVLPGRDIIVLWPAAPFNDWNDMLRAGGKARLGWERNAA
;
A
#
# COMPACT_ATOMS: atom_id res chain seq x y z
N MET A 1 9.08 -3.30 -31.02
CA MET A 1 7.97 -3.65 -30.12
C MET A 1 8.46 -4.66 -29.09
N LEU A 2 8.64 -4.26 -27.83
CA LEU A 2 8.96 -5.22 -26.76
C LEU A 2 7.71 -6.07 -26.49
N ARG A 3 7.86 -7.38 -26.65
CA ARG A 3 6.82 -8.38 -26.37
C ARG A 3 6.39 -8.21 -24.90
N ARG A 4 5.09 -8.11 -24.63
CA ARG A 4 4.57 -7.98 -23.25
C ARG A 4 5.01 -9.21 -22.44
N THR A 5 6.04 -9.06 -21.62
CA THR A 5 6.64 -10.17 -20.88
C THR A 5 5.66 -10.64 -19.80
N LYS A 6 5.40 -11.96 -19.76
CA LYS A 6 4.58 -12.59 -18.72
C LYS A 6 5.30 -12.43 -17.37
N ARG A 7 4.69 -11.75 -16.40
CA ARG A 7 5.27 -11.44 -15.07
C ARG A 7 4.76 -12.34 -13.94
N ALA A 8 3.79 -13.20 -14.20
CA ALA A 8 3.22 -14.13 -13.22
C ALA A 8 2.90 -15.48 -13.88
N LEU A 9 2.92 -16.57 -13.10
CA LEU A 9 2.59 -17.92 -13.56
C LEU A 9 1.08 -18.21 -13.59
N GLY A 10 0.24 -17.18 -13.59
CA GLY A 10 -1.21 -17.27 -13.61
C GLY A 10 -1.87 -15.93 -13.32
N PRO A 11 -3.21 -15.86 -13.32
CA PRO A 11 -3.94 -14.71 -12.81
C PRO A 11 -3.66 -14.51 -11.31
N LEU A 12 -3.40 -13.27 -10.90
CA LEU A 12 -3.11 -12.92 -9.52
C LEU A 12 -4.38 -12.77 -8.65
N TYR A 13 -5.56 -12.82 -9.26
CA TYR A 13 -6.87 -12.62 -8.60
C TYR A 13 -6.85 -11.55 -7.50
N ARG A 14 -7.10 -11.95 -6.26
CA ARG A 14 -7.16 -11.09 -5.07
C ARG A 14 -5.93 -11.22 -4.16
N ASP A 15 -4.87 -11.86 -4.65
CA ASP A 15 -3.64 -12.08 -3.89
C ASP A 15 -2.69 -10.88 -3.92
N ALA A 16 -1.91 -10.74 -2.86
CA ALA A 16 -0.84 -9.75 -2.74
C ALA A 16 0.48 -10.44 -2.39
N VAL A 17 1.59 -9.73 -2.61
CA VAL A 17 2.86 -10.10 -1.99
C VAL A 17 2.79 -9.70 -0.52
N GLN A 18 2.78 -10.69 0.37
CA GLN A 18 2.71 -10.50 1.81
C GLN A 18 4.13 -10.45 2.39
N LEU A 19 4.74 -9.26 2.44
CA LEU A 19 6.13 -9.12 2.92
C LEU A 19 6.25 -9.38 4.44
N PHE A 20 5.18 -9.09 5.18
CA PHE A 20 5.12 -9.20 6.64
C PHE A 20 3.74 -9.72 7.07
N GLU A 21 3.70 -10.45 8.18
CA GLU A 21 2.45 -10.88 8.81
C GLU A 21 1.66 -9.65 9.26
N PRO A 22 0.41 -9.47 8.81
CA PRO A 22 -0.37 -8.31 9.23
C PRO A 22 -0.81 -8.48 10.69
N MET A 23 -0.93 -7.37 11.44
CA MET A 23 -1.48 -7.37 12.80
C MET A 23 -2.88 -6.75 12.78
N GLU A 24 -3.23 -5.84 13.70
CA GLU A 24 -4.47 -5.06 13.57
C GLU A 24 -4.35 -3.94 12.52
N THR A 25 -3.11 -3.53 12.19
CA THR A 25 -2.77 -2.56 11.15
C THR A 25 -2.08 -3.26 9.99
N LEU A 26 -2.39 -2.85 8.76
CA LEU A 26 -1.75 -3.30 7.53
C LEU A 26 -1.63 -2.13 6.55
N GLY A 27 -0.45 -1.94 5.98
CA GLY A 27 -0.24 -1.09 4.81
C GLY A 27 -0.44 -1.85 3.50
N LEU A 28 -0.89 -1.13 2.46
CA LEU A 28 -0.97 -1.66 1.10
C LEU A 28 -0.28 -0.69 0.14
N ALA A 29 0.74 -1.16 -0.57
CA ALA A 29 1.47 -0.43 -1.60
C ALA A 29 1.33 -1.13 -2.98
N GLU A 30 1.69 -0.44 -4.07
CA GLU A 30 1.55 -0.99 -5.42
C GLU A 30 2.66 -1.99 -5.77
N GLY A 31 3.92 -1.59 -5.52
CA GLY A 31 5.13 -2.37 -5.83
C GLY A 31 5.77 -2.99 -4.58
N VAL A 32 6.56 -4.05 -4.76
CA VAL A 32 7.23 -4.76 -3.66
C VAL A 32 8.29 -3.87 -3.00
N GLU A 33 9.02 -3.10 -3.79
CA GLU A 33 10.05 -2.15 -3.33
C GLU A 33 9.42 -0.99 -2.54
N ASN A 34 8.27 -0.48 -3.00
CA ASN A 34 7.51 0.55 -2.28
C ASN A 34 6.92 0.00 -0.98
N ALA A 35 6.42 -1.24 -1.00
CA ALA A 35 5.92 -1.91 0.20
C ALA A 35 7.02 -2.09 1.26
N LEU A 36 8.20 -2.58 0.87
CA LEU A 36 9.35 -2.73 1.76
C LEU A 36 9.81 -1.36 2.30
N SER A 37 9.90 -0.36 1.43
CA SER A 37 10.37 0.97 1.81
C SER A 37 9.40 1.65 2.79
N ALA A 38 8.10 1.56 2.53
CA ALA A 38 7.08 2.10 3.41
C ALA A 38 7.03 1.36 4.76
N SER A 39 7.22 0.03 4.78
CA SER A 39 7.34 -0.76 6.01
C SER A 39 8.48 -0.24 6.89
N LEU A 40 9.66 -0.01 6.31
CA LEU A 40 10.82 0.53 7.04
C LEU A 40 10.59 1.97 7.55
N LEU A 41 9.95 2.81 6.74
CA LEU A 41 9.69 4.21 7.10
C LEU A 41 8.60 4.36 8.17
N LEU A 42 7.57 3.52 8.12
CA LEU A 42 6.38 3.63 8.97
C LEU A 42 6.35 2.62 10.12
N SER A 43 7.27 1.65 10.14
CA SER A 43 7.32 0.57 11.13
C SER A 43 6.01 -0.22 11.25
N ILE A 44 5.39 -0.56 10.12
CA ILE A 44 4.15 -1.36 10.03
C ILE A 44 4.31 -2.50 9.01
N PRO A 45 3.54 -3.59 9.13
CA PRO A 45 3.50 -4.60 8.07
C PRO A 45 2.85 -4.00 6.82
N VAL A 46 3.46 -4.21 5.65
CA VAL A 46 2.98 -3.71 4.36
C VAL A 46 2.95 -4.84 3.33
N TRP A 47 1.87 -4.92 2.56
CA TRP A 47 1.70 -5.82 1.43
C TRP A 47 1.80 -5.07 0.10
N ALA A 48 2.09 -5.80 -0.97
CA ALA A 48 2.16 -5.27 -2.33
C ALA A 48 1.04 -5.80 -3.23
N SER A 49 0.25 -4.91 -3.84
CA SER A 49 -0.83 -5.27 -4.77
C SER A 49 -0.35 -5.67 -6.16
N LEU A 50 0.93 -5.51 -6.46
CA LEU A 50 1.52 -5.73 -7.79
C LEU A 50 0.87 -4.86 -8.88
N GLY A 51 0.62 -3.58 -8.56
CA GLY A 51 0.16 -2.55 -9.49
C GLY A 51 -1.09 -1.78 -9.04
N ALA A 52 -1.19 -0.50 -9.44
CA ALA A 52 -2.35 0.38 -9.22
C ALA A 52 -3.68 -0.23 -9.66
N GLU A 53 -3.70 -1.01 -10.74
CA GLU A 53 -4.93 -1.57 -11.30
C GLU A 53 -5.55 -2.70 -10.45
N ARG A 54 -4.77 -3.23 -9.51
CA ARG A 54 -5.17 -4.28 -8.57
C ARG A 54 -5.34 -3.77 -7.14
N PHE A 55 -4.99 -2.51 -6.89
CA PHE A 55 -4.89 -1.92 -5.57
C PHE A 55 -6.21 -1.95 -4.78
N ASP A 56 -7.34 -2.06 -5.47
CA ASP A 56 -8.70 -2.14 -4.92
C ASP A 56 -9.26 -3.58 -4.85
N ARG A 57 -8.45 -4.60 -5.13
CA ARG A 57 -8.91 -6.00 -5.33
C ARG A 57 -8.32 -7.02 -4.37
N ILE A 58 -7.34 -6.62 -3.57
CA ILE A 58 -6.65 -7.51 -2.63
C ILE A 58 -7.61 -7.93 -1.51
N ASP A 59 -7.67 -9.23 -1.18
CA ASP A 59 -8.45 -9.71 -0.04
C ASP A 59 -7.76 -9.31 1.28
N ILE A 60 -8.27 -8.26 1.92
CA ILE A 60 -7.77 -7.78 3.22
C ILE A 60 -8.48 -8.51 4.35
N PRO A 61 -7.77 -9.26 5.23
CA PRO A 61 -8.38 -10.02 6.31
C PRO A 61 -9.32 -9.16 7.18
N SER A 62 -10.49 -9.68 7.56
CA SER A 62 -11.48 -8.94 8.35
C SER A 62 -10.93 -8.47 9.71
N ARG A 63 -9.94 -9.17 10.27
CA ARG A 63 -9.24 -8.79 11.51
C ARG A 63 -8.43 -7.49 11.42
N ILE A 64 -8.16 -6.98 10.21
CA ILE A 64 -7.48 -5.70 10.02
C ILE A 64 -8.46 -4.58 10.37
N LYS A 65 -8.18 -3.89 11.48
CA LYS A 65 -8.93 -2.72 11.95
C LYS A 65 -8.43 -1.43 11.32
N ARG A 66 -7.18 -1.39 10.85
CA ARG A 66 -6.60 -0.22 10.20
C ARG A 66 -5.88 -0.59 8.91
N LEU A 67 -6.44 -0.14 7.79
CA LEU A 67 -5.84 -0.29 6.47
C LEU A 67 -5.22 1.03 6.03
N ILE A 68 -3.90 1.04 5.80
CA ILE A 68 -3.17 2.23 5.36
C ILE A 68 -2.85 2.09 3.87
N LEU A 69 -3.42 2.96 3.05
CA LEU A 69 -3.19 2.99 1.61
C LEU A 69 -1.94 3.84 1.31
N LEU A 70 -0.94 3.21 0.71
CA LEU A 70 0.42 3.70 0.49
C LEU A 70 0.75 3.70 -1.01
N ALA A 71 -0.15 4.26 -1.82
CA ALA A 71 0.02 4.35 -3.27
C ALA A 71 1.09 5.39 -3.67
N ASP A 72 1.51 5.33 -4.92
CA ASP A 72 2.42 6.32 -5.49
C ASP A 72 1.67 7.64 -5.70
N ASN A 73 2.34 8.78 -5.49
CA ASN A 73 1.77 10.13 -5.53
C ASN A 73 1.56 10.67 -6.96
N ASP A 74 1.13 9.80 -7.86
CA ASP A 74 0.85 10.14 -9.26
C ASP A 74 -0.65 10.04 -9.60
N HIS A 75 -0.99 10.25 -10.87
CA HIS A 75 -2.37 10.15 -11.33
C HIS A 75 -2.96 8.74 -11.24
N ALA A 76 -2.14 7.68 -11.41
CA ALA A 76 -2.61 6.31 -11.33
C ALA A 76 -2.87 5.91 -9.88
N GLY A 77 -1.93 6.20 -8.97
CA GLY A 77 -2.06 5.91 -7.54
C GLY A 77 -3.23 6.67 -6.90
N ARG A 78 -3.47 7.94 -7.25
CA ARG A 78 -4.66 8.67 -6.80
C ARG A 78 -5.97 8.04 -7.23
N ARG A 79 -6.06 7.54 -8.47
CA ARG A 79 -7.25 6.80 -8.93
C ARG A 79 -7.38 5.46 -8.22
N ALA A 80 -6.27 4.78 -7.97
CA ALA A 80 -6.22 3.51 -7.26
C ALA A 80 -6.73 3.66 -5.82
N VAL A 81 -6.28 4.69 -5.11
CA VAL A 81 -6.75 5.03 -3.75
C VAL A 81 -8.25 5.31 -3.74
N ASN A 82 -8.77 6.09 -4.68
CA ASN A 82 -10.21 6.39 -4.72
C ASN A 82 -11.07 5.11 -4.87
N LYS A 83 -10.61 4.13 -5.66
CA LYS A 83 -11.29 2.83 -5.77
C LYS A 83 -11.14 2.01 -4.50
N ALA A 84 -9.93 1.92 -3.96
CA ALA A 84 -9.64 1.16 -2.74
C ALA A 84 -10.43 1.67 -1.53
N LEU A 85 -10.64 2.99 -1.41
CA LEU A 85 -11.48 3.58 -0.37
C LEU A 85 -12.92 3.06 -0.42
N GLN A 86 -13.45 2.74 -1.60
CA GLN A 86 -14.80 2.16 -1.75
C GLN A 86 -14.78 0.64 -1.54
N SER A 87 -13.79 -0.05 -2.10
CA SER A 87 -13.71 -1.52 -2.06
C SER A 87 -13.43 -2.09 -0.67
N TYR A 88 -12.76 -1.33 0.20
CA TYR A 88 -12.29 -1.83 1.50
C TYR A 88 -13.10 -1.36 2.71
N VAL A 89 -14.22 -0.67 2.48
CA VAL A 89 -15.15 -0.30 3.54
C VAL A 89 -15.64 -1.55 4.26
N LEU A 90 -15.43 -1.59 5.57
CA LEU A 90 -15.91 -2.63 6.46
C LEU A 90 -16.25 -1.99 7.81
N PRO A 91 -17.39 -2.31 8.44
CA PRO A 91 -17.69 -1.83 9.79
C PRO A 91 -16.56 -2.15 10.77
N GLY A 92 -16.12 -1.13 11.53
CA GLY A 92 -15.01 -1.27 12.49
C GLY A 92 -13.60 -1.26 11.87
N ARG A 93 -13.46 -0.99 10.56
CA ARG A 93 -12.18 -0.75 9.90
C ARG A 93 -12.00 0.71 9.52
N ASP A 94 -10.92 1.31 10.00
CA ASP A 94 -10.43 2.60 9.55
C ASP A 94 -9.58 2.46 8.29
N ILE A 95 -9.78 3.35 7.32
CA ILE A 95 -8.92 3.46 6.15
C ILE A 95 -8.20 4.80 6.20
N ILE A 96 -6.87 4.77 6.16
CA ILE A 96 -6.00 5.95 6.20
C ILE A 96 -5.24 6.01 4.88
N VAL A 97 -5.16 7.19 4.27
CA VAL A 97 -4.32 7.42 3.09
C VAL A 97 -3.11 8.22 3.52
N LEU A 98 -1.91 7.68 3.26
CA LEU A 98 -0.66 8.41 3.42
C LEU A 98 0.01 8.53 2.06
N TRP A 99 0.66 9.67 1.85
CA TRP A 99 1.45 9.93 0.66
C TRP A 99 2.93 10.04 1.06
N PRO A 100 3.85 9.63 0.18
CA PRO A 100 5.25 10.02 0.29
C PRO A 100 5.36 11.53 0.49
N ALA A 101 6.20 11.97 1.43
CA ALA A 101 6.38 13.38 1.69
C ALA A 101 6.96 14.08 0.46
N ALA A 102 6.50 15.30 0.17
CA ALA A 102 7.12 16.10 -0.89
C ALA A 102 8.64 16.22 -0.65
N PRO A 103 9.48 16.12 -1.69
CA PRO A 103 9.15 16.14 -3.12
C PRO A 103 8.95 14.74 -3.77
N PHE A 104 8.86 13.66 -2.99
CA PHE A 104 8.94 12.31 -3.54
C PHE A 104 7.62 11.85 -4.17
N ASN A 105 7.74 11.12 -5.28
CA ASN A 105 6.59 10.51 -5.95
C ASN A 105 6.25 9.13 -5.36
N ASP A 106 7.23 8.37 -4.88
CA ASP A 106 7.02 7.06 -4.27
C ASP A 106 7.80 6.89 -2.95
N TRP A 107 7.49 5.80 -2.25
CA TRP A 107 8.07 5.48 -0.93
C TRP A 107 9.53 5.05 -1.01
N ASN A 108 9.94 4.41 -2.11
CA ASN A 108 11.30 3.94 -2.30
C ASN A 108 12.26 5.10 -2.55
N ASP A 109 11.89 6.07 -3.39
CA ASP A 109 12.63 7.31 -3.59
C ASP A 109 12.79 8.08 -2.28
N MET A 110 11.70 8.18 -1.49
CA MET A 110 11.73 8.82 -0.19
C MET A 110 12.70 8.13 0.78
N LEU A 111 12.67 6.80 0.88
CA LEU A 111 13.58 6.05 1.75
C LEU A 111 15.04 6.21 1.30
N ARG A 112 15.30 6.08 0.00
CA ARG A 112 16.66 6.20 -0.58
C ARG A 112 17.26 7.58 -0.37
N ALA A 113 16.45 8.62 -0.29
CA ALA A 113 16.87 9.98 0.02
C ALA A 113 17.08 10.24 1.53
N GLY A 114 16.91 9.24 2.40
CA GLY A 114 16.99 9.41 3.85
C GLY A 114 15.79 10.16 4.44
N GLY A 115 14.66 10.18 3.72
CA GLY A 115 13.42 10.79 4.18
C GLY A 115 12.91 10.13 5.45
N LYS A 116 12.16 10.89 6.26
CA LYS A 116 11.47 10.37 7.45
C LYS A 116 9.98 10.39 7.21
N ALA A 117 9.29 9.31 7.58
CA ALA A 117 7.84 9.32 7.56
C ALA A 117 7.30 10.43 8.46
N ARG A 118 6.22 11.09 8.02
CA ARG A 118 5.49 12.03 8.86
C ARG A 118 4.54 11.21 9.76
N LEU A 119 5.05 10.75 10.89
CA LEU A 119 4.28 9.99 11.86
C LEU A 119 3.25 10.92 12.53
N GLY A 120 1.97 10.61 12.32
CA GLY A 120 0.85 11.37 12.87
C GLY A 120 -0.45 10.57 12.95
N TRP A 121 -0.50 9.39 12.32
CA TRP A 121 -1.63 8.47 12.34
C TRP A 121 -1.64 7.58 13.59
N GLU A 122 -0.53 7.49 14.32
CA GLU A 122 -0.39 6.67 15.54
C GLU A 122 -1.22 7.19 16.73
N ARG A 123 -1.57 8.48 16.76
CA ARG A 123 -2.27 9.09 17.90
C ARG A 123 -3.72 8.62 18.08
N ASN A 124 -4.26 7.87 17.13
CA ASN A 124 -5.57 7.22 17.21
C ASN A 124 -5.44 5.71 17.49
N ALA A 125 -4.27 5.23 17.92
CA ALA A 125 -3.98 3.83 18.22
C ALA A 125 -4.01 3.49 19.72
N ALA A 126 -4.46 4.42 20.58
CA ALA A 126 -4.60 4.25 22.03
C ALA A 126 -6.08 4.23 22.44
#